data_AF-A0AB37LWC3-F1
#
_entry.id   AF-A0AB37LWC3-F1
#
_cell.length_a   1.000
_cell.length_b   1.000
_cell.length_c   1.000
_cell.angle_alpha   90.00
_cell.angle_beta   90.00
_cell.angle_gamma   90.00
#
_symmetry.space_group_name_H-M   'P 1'
#
loop_
_entity.id
_entity.type
_entity.pdbx_description
1 polymer ?
#
loop_
_entity_poly.entity_id
_entity_poly.type
_entity_poly.pdbx_seq_one_letter_code
_entity_poly.pdbx_strand_id
1 'polypeptide(L)'
;MNNIFTICYSEEEANEIGHFIMSKGYEGVQNDSYRYCRESIRWALKQSKRHHLSYIYVGVMGCQMCVSRNKRGLRRKGLKYIEKKRMFYELLEFTEYLKKVRGLNK
;
A
#
# COMPACT_ATOMS: atom_id res chain seq x y z
N MET A 1 -9.71 8.44 -5.37
CA MET A 1 -8.90 7.84 -4.30
C MET A 1 -7.44 7.90 -4.69
N ASN A 2 -6.54 7.87 -3.71
CA ASN A 2 -5.11 7.99 -3.97
C ASN A 2 -4.56 6.74 -4.68
N ASN A 3 -3.72 6.99 -5.67
CA ASN A 3 -2.90 5.99 -6.33
C ASN A 3 -1.45 6.26 -5.97
N ILE A 4 -1.05 5.89 -4.76
CA ILE A 4 0.26 6.22 -4.20
C ILE A 4 0.95 4.97 -3.65
N PHE A 5 2.28 4.94 -3.69
CA PHE A 5 3.07 3.86 -3.11
C PHE A 5 4.37 4.38 -2.51
N THR A 6 4.89 3.65 -1.55
CA THR A 6 6.18 3.89 -0.89
C THR A 6 7.04 2.63 -0.93
N ILE A 7 8.30 2.76 -0.52
CA ILE A 7 9.26 1.66 -0.41
C ILE A 7 9.27 1.12 1.01
N CYS A 8 9.40 -0.20 1.14
CA CYS A 8 9.54 -0.92 2.40
C CYS A 8 10.77 -1.81 2.36
N TYR A 9 11.50 -1.88 3.47
CA TYR A 9 12.76 -2.66 3.56
C TYR A 9 12.62 -3.93 4.41
N SER A 10 11.49 -4.13 5.08
CA SER A 10 11.24 -5.32 5.89
C SER A 10 9.79 -5.79 5.80
N GLU A 11 9.53 -7.03 6.25
CA GLU A 11 8.17 -7.57 6.33
C GLU A 11 7.35 -6.82 7.39
N GLU A 12 7.96 -6.47 8.52
CA GLU A 12 7.34 -5.72 9.61
C GLU A 12 6.87 -4.35 9.12
N GLU A 13 7.74 -3.63 8.41
CA GLU A 13 7.42 -2.32 7.87
C GLU A 13 6.31 -2.38 6.81
N ALA A 14 6.38 -3.36 5.92
CA ALA A 14 5.36 -3.58 4.90
C ALA A 14 4.02 -3.96 5.53
N ASN A 15 4.04 -4.76 6.61
CA ASN A 15 2.84 -5.13 7.35
C ASN A 15 2.24 -3.94 8.10
N GLU A 16 3.05 -3.09 8.73
CA GLU A 16 2.58 -1.87 9.39
C GLU A 16 1.83 -0.97 8.40
N ILE A 17 2.43 -0.72 7.24
CA ILE A 17 1.82 0.08 6.16
C ILE A 17 0.56 -0.61 5.63
N GLY A 18 0.58 -1.93 5.47
CA GLY A 18 -0.58 -2.70 5.04
C GLY A 18 -1.75 -2.55 6.00
N HIS A 19 -1.53 -2.77 7.29
CA HIS A 19 -2.55 -2.59 8.34
C HIS A 19 -3.07 -1.14 8.39
N PHE A 20 -2.18 -0.17 8.22
CA PHE A 20 -2.59 1.23 8.17
C PHE A 20 -3.49 1.51 6.96
N ILE A 21 -3.15 1.02 5.77
CA ILE A 21 -4.01 1.14 4.58
C ILE A 21 -5.40 0.53 4.84
N MET A 22 -5.44 -0.67 5.45
CA MET A 22 -6.71 -1.35 5.75
C MET A 22 -7.57 -0.60 6.76
N SER A 23 -6.96 -0.04 7.83
CA SER A 23 -7.71 0.71 8.84
C SER A 23 -8.42 1.94 8.27
N LYS A 24 -7.97 2.44 7.11
CA LYS A 24 -8.54 3.58 6.38
C LYS A 24 -9.65 3.19 5.39
N GLY A 25 -10.07 1.92 5.38
CA GLY A 25 -11.16 1.41 4.54
C GLY A 25 -10.76 1.21 3.08
N TYR A 26 -9.48 0.90 2.81
CA TYR A 26 -8.98 0.55 1.47
C TYR A 26 -9.05 -0.97 1.19
N GLU A 27 -10.01 -1.67 1.79
CA GLU A 27 -10.53 -2.96 1.32
C GLU A 27 -11.96 -3.11 1.87
N GLY A 28 -12.91 -3.44 1.00
CA GLY A 28 -14.26 -3.78 1.41
C GLY A 28 -14.25 -5.06 2.24
N VAL A 29 -14.81 -4.96 3.45
CA VAL A 29 -15.43 -6.02 4.26
C VAL A 29 -14.96 -7.45 3.94
N GLN A 30 -14.02 -8.00 4.74
CA GLN A 30 -14.05 -9.35 5.33
C GLN A 30 -12.69 -9.71 5.95
N ASN A 31 -12.73 -10.27 7.16
CA ASN A 31 -11.61 -10.65 8.04
C ASN A 31 -10.58 -11.65 7.45
N ASP A 32 -10.71 -12.04 6.18
CA ASP A 32 -9.79 -12.93 5.45
C ASP A 32 -8.86 -12.18 4.49
N SER A 33 -9.11 -10.89 4.23
CA SER A 33 -8.42 -10.12 3.17
C SER A 33 -6.96 -9.79 3.53
N TYR A 34 -6.68 -9.48 4.80
CA TYR A 34 -5.31 -9.12 5.21
C TYR A 34 -4.35 -10.32 5.15
N ARG A 35 -4.84 -11.54 5.34
CA ARG A 35 -4.05 -12.75 5.19
C ARG A 35 -3.44 -12.83 3.78
N TYR A 36 -4.23 -12.53 2.75
CA TYR A 36 -3.76 -12.46 1.36
C TYR A 36 -2.79 -11.30 1.11
N CYS A 37 -2.99 -10.15 1.76
CA CYS A 37 -2.05 -9.04 1.70
C CYS A 37 -0.69 -9.39 2.32
N ARG A 38 -0.70 -10.03 3.50
CA ARG A 38 0.50 -10.53 4.17
C ARG A 38 1.24 -11.57 3.32
N GLU A 39 0.52 -12.52 2.74
CA GLU A 39 1.10 -13.50 1.82
C GLU A 39 1.69 -12.82 0.58
N SER A 40 1.02 -11.79 0.05
CA SER A 40 1.54 -11.00 -1.08
C SER A 40 2.83 -10.25 -0.72
N ILE A 41 2.92 -9.68 0.48
CA ILE A 41 4.15 -9.06 1.02
C ILE A 41 5.27 -10.09 1.09
N ARG A 42 5.01 -11.24 1.70
CA ARG A 42 5.99 -12.33 1.85
C ARG A 42 6.49 -12.84 0.51
N TRP A 43 5.57 -13.08 -0.43
CA TRP A 43 5.91 -13.48 -1.78
C TRP A 43 6.75 -12.41 -2.49
N ALA A 44 6.38 -11.14 -2.40
CA ALA A 44 7.13 -10.05 -3.02
C ALA A 44 8.55 -9.94 -2.43
N LEU A 45 8.71 -10.04 -1.11
CA LEU A 45 10.02 -10.05 -0.45
C LEU A 45 10.86 -11.26 -0.86
N LYS A 46 10.26 -12.45 -0.92
CA LYS A 46 10.93 -13.67 -1.39
C LYS A 46 11.43 -13.53 -2.83
N GLN A 47 10.62 -12.95 -3.73
CA GLN A 47 11.03 -12.67 -5.10
C GLN A 47 12.10 -11.57 -5.17
N SER A 48 12.02 -10.54 -4.33
CA SER A 48 13.02 -9.46 -4.27
C SER A 48 14.39 -10.01 -3.85
N LYS A 49 14.43 -10.87 -2.82
CA LYS A 49 15.64 -11.55 -2.35
C LYS A 49 16.29 -12.42 -3.43
N ARG A 50 15.50 -13.10 -4.27
CA ARG A 50 16.01 -13.86 -5.43
C ARG A 50 16.74 -13.00 -6.45
N HIS A 51 16.47 -11.70 -6.47
CA HIS A 51 17.14 -10.72 -7.32
C HIS A 51 18.15 -9.86 -6.55
N HIS A 52 18.60 -10.31 -5.37
CA HIS A 52 19.54 -9.59 -4.50
C HIS A 52 19.06 -8.19 -4.06
N LEU A 53 17.74 -8.00 -3.98
CA LEU A 53 17.12 -6.77 -3.48
C LEU A 53 16.56 -7.00 -2.07
N SER A 54 16.69 -6.00 -1.21
CA SER A 54 16.21 -6.01 0.18
C SER A 54 14.93 -5.20 0.40
N TYR A 55 14.27 -4.76 -0.68
CA TYR A 55 13.11 -3.88 -0.59
C TYR A 55 11.97 -4.35 -1.47
N ILE A 56 10.77 -3.87 -1.14
CA ILE A 56 9.57 -3.96 -1.96
C ILE A 56 8.87 -2.60 -1.97
N TYR A 57 7.84 -2.47 -2.78
CA TYR A 57 6.97 -1.31 -2.84
C TYR A 57 5.57 -1.71 -2.40
N VAL A 58 4.99 -0.93 -1.50
CA VAL A 58 3.65 -1.11 -0.96
C VAL A 58 2.87 0.19 -1.14
N GLY A 59 1.60 0.08 -1.51
CA GLY A 59 0.77 1.25 -1.75
C GLY A 59 -0.69 0.92 -1.94
N VAL A 60 -1.43 1.90 -2.42
CA VAL A 60 -2.84 1.79 -2.77
C VAL A 60 -3.05 2.15 -4.23
N MET A 61 -3.93 1.39 -4.86
CA MET A 61 -4.46 1.63 -6.20
C MET A 61 -6.00 1.62 -6.08
N GLY A 62 -6.62 2.80 -6.10
CA GLY A 62 -8.06 2.94 -5.87
C GLY A 62 -8.44 2.56 -4.44
N CYS A 63 -9.29 1.52 -4.28
CA CYS A 63 -9.74 0.98 -2.99
C CYS A 63 -8.99 -0.29 -2.59
N GLN A 64 -7.80 -0.56 -3.14
CA GLN A 64 -7.11 -1.83 -2.93
C GLN A 64 -5.63 -1.61 -2.62
N MET A 65 -5.12 -2.39 -1.68
CA MET A 65 -3.69 -2.49 -1.42
C MET A 65 -2.97 -3.13 -2.61
N CYS A 66 -1.77 -2.65 -2.90
CA CYS A 66 -0.91 -3.22 -3.93
C CYS A 66 0.51 -3.42 -3.41
N VAL A 67 1.14 -4.50 -3.87
CA VAL A 67 2.53 -4.84 -3.53
C VAL A 67 3.29 -5.15 -4.82
N SER A 68 4.51 -4.65 -4.95
CA SER A 68 5.36 -4.95 -6.11
C SER A 68 6.84 -4.83 -5.78
N ARG A 69 7.69 -5.57 -6.49
CA ARG A 69 9.15 -5.36 -6.46
C ARG A 69 9.64 -4.26 -7.41
N ASN A 70 8.80 -3.82 -8.35
CA ASN A 70 9.24 -2.97 -9.46
C ASN A 70 8.56 -1.59 -9.46
N LYS A 71 9.33 -0.57 -9.10
CA LYS A 71 8.91 0.85 -9.14
C LYS A 71 8.39 1.28 -10.50
N ARG A 72 9.07 0.89 -11.59
CA ARG A 72 8.69 1.27 -12.96
C ARG A 72 7.35 0.67 -13.35
N GLY A 73 7.08 -0.57 -12.90
CA GLY A 73 5.80 -1.23 -13.11
C GLY A 73 4.64 -0.47 -12.46
N LEU A 74 4.80 -0.02 -11.22
CA LEU A 74 3.78 0.78 -10.51
C LEU A 74 3.58 2.15 -11.14
N ARG A 75 4.65 2.83 -11.57
CA ARG A 75 4.53 4.12 -12.28
C ARG A 75 3.78 4.02 -13.61
N ARG A 76 3.99 2.93 -14.37
CA ARG A 76 3.24 2.67 -15.62
C ARG A 76 1.74 2.47 -15.39
N LYS A 77 1.35 1.99 -14.21
CA LYS A 77 -0.05 1.90 -13.77
C LYS A 77 -0.63 3.23 -13.29
N GLY A 78 0.14 4.32 -13.35
CA GLY A 78 -0.31 5.65 -12.94
C GLY A 78 -0.18 5.95 -11.44
N LEU A 79 0.48 5.08 -10.66
CA LEU A 79 0.70 5.35 -9.24
C LEU A 79 1.87 6.34 -9.04
N LYS A 80 1.72 7.24 -8.07
CA LYS A 80 2.73 8.20 -7.66
C LYS A 80 3.59 7.64 -6.53
N TYR A 81 4.90 7.66 -6.72
CA TYR A 81 5.85 7.27 -5.67
C TYR A 81 5.97 8.38 -4.63
N ILE A 82 5.86 8.03 -3.37
CA ILE A 82 6.10 8.90 -2.22
C ILE A 82 7.32 8.37 -1.48
N GLU A 83 8.40 9.15 -1.49
CA GLU A 83 9.68 8.75 -0.90
C GLU A 83 9.68 8.90 0.62
N LYS A 84 9.16 10.03 1.12
CA LYS A 84 9.05 10.30 2.55
C LYS A 84 7.85 9.56 3.13
N LYS A 85 8.09 8.53 3.94
CA LYS A 85 7.04 7.72 4.58
C LYS A 85 6.01 8.58 5.32
N ARG A 86 6.45 9.59 6.08
CA ARG A 86 5.54 10.51 6.78
C ARG A 86 4.49 11.14 5.84
N MET A 87 4.93 11.64 4.68
CA MET A 87 4.03 12.21 3.68
C MET A 87 3.06 11.16 3.11
N PHE A 88 3.51 9.90 3.00
CA PHE A 88 2.65 8.81 2.54
C PHE A 88 1.47 8.58 3.49
N TYR A 89 1.75 8.51 4.80
CA TYR A 89 0.69 8.39 5.82
C TYR A 89 -0.23 9.62 5.80
N GLU A 90 0.31 10.84 5.83
CA GLU A 90 -0.48 12.09 5.82
C GLU A 90 -1.42 12.17 4.60
N LEU A 91 -0.96 11.77 3.41
CA LEU A 91 -1.79 11.77 2.20
C LEU A 91 -2.95 10.77 2.27
N LEU A 92 -2.73 9.60 2.88
CA LEU A 92 -3.79 8.60 3.09
C LEU A 92 -4.84 9.10 4.09
N GLU A 93 -4.41 9.75 5.18
CA GLU A 93 -5.33 10.33 6.18
C GLU A 93 -6.14 11.49 5.62
N PHE A 94 -5.48 12.41 4.90
CA PHE A 94 -6.17 13.53 4.26
C PHE A 94 -7.27 13.05 3.30
N THR A 95 -7.01 11.94 2.61
CA THR A 95 -8.00 11.34 1.71
C THR A 95 -9.17 10.74 2.47
N GLU A 96 -8.94 10.14 3.63
CA GLU A 96 -10.00 9.65 4.52
C GLU A 96 -10.85 10.82 5.05
N TYR A 97 -10.23 11.91 5.50
CA TYR A 97 -10.91 13.11 5.96
C TYR A 97 -11.81 13.71 4.88
N LEU A 98 -11.31 13.85 3.65
CA LEU A 98 -12.11 14.34 2.52
C LEU A 98 -13.32 13.46 2.19
N LYS A 99 -13.22 12.13 2.36
CA LYS A 99 -14.39 11.24 2.19
C LYS A 99 -15.48 11.56 3.21
N LYS A 100 -15.08 11.71 4.49
CA LYS A 100 -16.00 12.03 5.60
C LYS A 100 -16.70 13.37 5.38
N VAL A 101 -15.95 14.42 5.07
CA VAL A 101 -16.50 15.78 4.89
C VAL A 101 -17.40 15.90 3.66
N ARG A 102 -17.08 15.20 2.56
CA ARG A 102 -17.86 15.26 1.32
C ARG A 102 -19.11 14.37 1.33
N GLY A 103 -19.42 13.69 2.43
CA GLY A 103 -20.56 12.77 2.52
C GLY A 103 -20.50 11.60 1.54
N LEU A 104 -19.30 11.30 0.99
CA LEU A 104 -19.08 10.19 0.07
C LEU A 104 -18.87 8.88 0.86
N ASN A 105 -19.78 8.61 1.80
CA ASN A 105 -19.94 7.30 2.38
C ASN A 105 -20.92 6.55 1.48
N LYS A 106 -20.38 5.73 0.56
CA LYS A 106 -21.15 4.65 -0.05
C LYS A 106 -21.19 3.49 0.92
#